data_AF-A0A7Z9TF96-F1
#
_entry.id   AF-A0A7Z9TF96-F1
#
_cell.length_a   1.000
_cell.length_b   1.000
_cell.length_c   1.000
_cell.angle_alpha   90.00
_cell.angle_beta   90.00
_cell.angle_gamma   90.00
#
_symmetry.space_group_name_H-M   'P 1'
#
loop_
_entity.id
_entity.type
_entity.pdbx_description
1 polymer ?
#
loop_
_entity_poly.entity_id
_entity_poly.type
_entity_poly.pdbx_seq_one_letter_code
_entity_poly.pdbx_strand_id
1 'polypeptide(L)'
;MRFNIFNRRMGVAICSLMLCCLIISPSCGSVQKTLINIQNKHQLDTILNQYVDEGYFPFLFARLEDKNGRVLYEHCRINRNLIPKEVIDKQTWIRIWSMSKIITITIIMDLVEDGHLHLDEPVTKYIPEFDSLQVAVNENGVPLGQIQNKNIGCKYILVKPDSIMTLRHLINHQAGFYYATTGIDCIDSILVSKNLLQASDSDDLINRLATVPLLLHPGSKYYYGTNTTVLGMVAERATGLSLKNLVEIRLFSRLNIKGLKYNLSKGETLLPYFTGIDSILRIARKGELDIFGPDLPFYRPDNQLYLGGEGMVATADGYADFLRIFLHNGKLNDKRFLDE
;
A
#
# COMPACT_ATOMS: atom_id res chain seq x y z
N MET A 1 -32.09 13.72 -73.68
CA MET A 1 -31.94 14.60 -74.87
C MET A 1 -30.44 14.70 -75.19
N ARG A 2 -30.05 14.26 -76.40
CA ARG A 2 -28.74 14.42 -77.10
C ARG A 2 -27.48 13.68 -76.63
N PHE A 3 -27.27 12.53 -77.30
CA PHE A 3 -26.08 11.99 -77.99
C PHE A 3 -24.79 12.84 -78.15
N ASN A 4 -23.62 12.18 -78.03
CA ASN A 4 -22.60 11.92 -79.09
C ASN A 4 -21.38 11.21 -78.46
N ILE A 5 -20.97 9.97 -78.82
CA ILE A 5 -20.35 9.43 -80.05
C ILE A 5 -18.85 9.77 -80.22
N PHE A 6 -18.05 8.70 -80.03
CA PHE A 6 -16.77 8.29 -80.64
C PHE A 6 -15.57 9.25 -80.78
N ASN A 7 -14.43 8.78 -80.27
CA ASN A 7 -13.26 8.62 -81.14
C ASN A 7 -12.37 7.44 -80.72
N ARG A 8 -12.13 6.52 -81.68
CA ARG A 8 -11.16 5.41 -81.59
C ARG A 8 -9.77 5.94 -81.93
N ARG A 9 -8.74 5.52 -81.19
CA ARG A 9 -7.41 5.28 -81.75
C ARG A 9 -6.80 4.01 -81.17
N MET A 10 -6.38 3.14 -82.08
CA MET A 10 -5.57 1.94 -81.86
C MET A 10 -4.21 2.29 -81.26
N GLY A 11 -3.70 1.41 -80.39
CA GLY A 11 -2.34 1.47 -79.88
C GLY A 11 -1.97 0.24 -79.06
N VAL A 12 -1.54 -0.80 -79.78
CA VAL A 12 -0.53 -1.83 -79.43
C VAL A 12 -0.40 -2.27 -77.95
N ALA A 13 -0.61 -3.57 -77.75
CA ALA A 13 -0.30 -4.31 -76.54
C ALA A 13 1.19 -4.27 -76.17
N ILE A 14 1.50 -3.98 -74.92
CA ILE A 14 2.73 -4.43 -74.26
C ILE A 14 2.31 -5.18 -73.01
N CYS A 15 2.46 -6.49 -73.07
CA CYS A 15 2.27 -7.43 -71.98
C CYS A 15 3.48 -7.30 -71.04
N SER A 16 3.31 -6.61 -69.91
CA SER A 16 4.32 -6.58 -68.85
C SER A 16 3.91 -7.51 -67.74
N LEU A 17 4.59 -8.65 -67.64
CA LEU A 17 4.57 -9.52 -66.46
C LEU A 17 4.93 -8.69 -65.22
N MET A 18 3.96 -8.40 -64.36
CA MET A 18 4.22 -7.89 -63.03
C MET A 18 4.61 -9.07 -62.13
N LEU A 19 5.92 -9.21 -61.91
CA LEU A 19 6.49 -10.08 -60.90
C LEU A 19 6.14 -9.49 -59.52
N CYS A 20 5.08 -10.00 -58.88
CA CYS A 20 4.80 -9.69 -57.47
C CYS A 20 5.87 -10.36 -56.59
N CYS A 21 6.99 -9.66 -56.37
CA CYS A 21 7.89 -9.99 -55.27
C CYS A 21 7.18 -9.68 -53.95
N LEU A 22 6.65 -10.72 -53.29
CA LEU A 22 6.34 -10.70 -51.88
C LEU A 22 7.63 -10.40 -51.11
N ILE A 23 7.82 -9.13 -50.74
CA ILE A 23 8.82 -8.74 -49.75
C ILE A 23 8.24 -9.18 -48.41
N ILE A 24 8.55 -10.41 -48.00
CA ILE A 24 8.44 -10.83 -46.61
C ILE A 24 9.55 -10.06 -45.89
N SER A 25 9.24 -8.85 -45.43
CA SER A 25 10.09 -8.16 -44.47
C SER A 25 10.09 -9.00 -43.20
N PRO A 26 11.21 -9.59 -42.77
CA PRO A 26 11.29 -10.12 -41.42
C PRO A 26 11.07 -8.92 -40.52
N SER A 27 9.93 -8.90 -39.82
CA SER A 27 9.75 -8.05 -38.65
C SER A 27 10.84 -8.45 -37.68
N CYS A 28 11.99 -7.79 -37.80
CA CYS A 28 13.09 -7.88 -36.87
C CYS A 28 12.55 -7.30 -35.58
N GLY A 29 11.92 -8.16 -34.77
CA GLY A 29 11.53 -7.81 -33.41
C GLY A 29 12.80 -7.32 -32.75
N SER A 30 12.86 -6.01 -32.50
CA SER A 30 13.95 -5.44 -31.74
C SER A 30 13.94 -6.16 -30.40
N VAL A 31 14.90 -7.07 -30.19
CA VAL A 31 15.11 -7.68 -28.89
C VAL A 31 15.37 -6.51 -27.97
N GLN A 32 14.38 -6.18 -27.14
CA GLN A 32 14.43 -5.02 -26.27
C GLN A 32 15.59 -5.29 -25.31
N LYS A 33 16.73 -4.64 -25.59
CA LYS A 33 17.97 -4.86 -24.86
C LYS A 33 17.70 -4.52 -23.40
N THR A 34 17.87 -5.48 -22.52
CA THR A 34 17.65 -5.27 -21.09
C THR A 34 18.56 -4.15 -20.62
N LEU A 35 17.97 -3.07 -20.08
CA LEU A 35 18.74 -1.97 -19.50
C LEU A 35 19.50 -2.41 -18.24
N ILE A 36 19.02 -3.45 -17.56
CA ILE A 36 19.58 -3.95 -16.29
C ILE A 36 20.12 -5.38 -16.50
N ASN A 37 21.45 -5.53 -16.49
CA ASN A 37 22.10 -6.83 -16.48
C ASN A 37 22.76 -7.08 -15.11
N ILE A 38 22.24 -8.04 -14.36
CA ILE A 38 22.78 -8.41 -13.04
C ILE A 38 23.98 -9.34 -13.25
N GLN A 39 25.18 -8.77 -13.16
CA GLN A 39 26.43 -9.48 -13.46
C GLN A 39 26.77 -10.57 -12.43
N ASN A 40 26.38 -10.40 -11.16
CA ASN A 40 26.80 -11.30 -10.07
C ASN A 40 25.63 -11.75 -9.20
N LYS A 41 24.77 -12.61 -9.74
CA LYS A 41 23.63 -13.18 -9.00
C LYS A 41 24.06 -13.97 -7.77
N HIS A 42 25.15 -14.73 -7.87
CA HIS A 42 25.68 -15.53 -6.77
C HIS A 42 26.06 -14.68 -5.56
N GLN A 43 26.62 -13.48 -5.77
CA GLN A 43 26.93 -12.57 -4.67
C GLN A 43 25.66 -12.05 -3.97
N LEU A 44 24.58 -11.80 -4.72
CA LEU A 44 23.29 -11.46 -4.12
C LEU A 44 22.73 -12.62 -3.29
N ASP A 45 22.80 -13.84 -3.84
CA ASP A 45 22.38 -15.05 -3.13
C ASP A 45 23.17 -15.22 -1.83
N THR A 46 24.49 -14.99 -1.88
CA THR A 46 25.39 -15.09 -0.72
C THR A 46 24.98 -14.12 0.38
N ILE A 47 24.69 -12.85 0.03
CA ILE A 47 24.25 -11.84 1.00
C ILE A 47 22.94 -12.27 1.66
N LEU A 48 21.93 -12.64 0.86
CA LEU A 48 20.63 -13.07 1.41
C LEU A 48 20.77 -14.34 2.25
N ASN A 49 21.60 -15.29 1.81
CA ASN A 49 21.86 -16.52 2.55
C ASN A 49 22.47 -16.22 3.90
N GLN A 50 23.51 -15.37 3.93
CA GLN A 50 24.24 -15.02 5.14
C GLN A 50 23.31 -14.45 6.22
N TYR A 51 22.43 -13.49 5.87
CA TYR A 51 21.53 -12.89 6.86
C TYR A 51 20.50 -13.87 7.46
N VAL A 52 20.09 -14.88 6.70
CA VAL A 52 19.18 -15.91 7.21
C VAL A 52 19.95 -16.97 8.02
N ASP A 53 21.14 -17.35 7.55
CA ASP A 53 21.98 -18.37 8.18
C ASP A 53 22.57 -17.89 9.52
N GLU A 54 22.88 -16.60 9.63
CA GLU A 54 23.27 -15.94 10.89
C GLU A 54 22.07 -15.66 11.82
N GLY A 55 20.84 -15.97 11.39
CA GLY A 55 19.65 -15.93 12.24
C GLY A 55 19.03 -14.54 12.39
N TYR A 56 19.30 -13.58 11.51
CA TYR A 56 18.63 -12.26 11.56
C TYR A 56 17.20 -12.29 11.04
N PHE A 57 16.92 -13.15 10.05
CA PHE A 57 15.61 -13.25 9.43
C PHE A 57 15.12 -14.71 9.36
N PRO A 58 13.80 -14.95 9.50
CA PRO A 58 13.23 -16.29 9.36
C PRO A 58 13.34 -16.79 7.92
N PHE A 59 13.33 -15.86 6.96
CA PHE A 59 13.59 -16.07 5.55
C PHE A 59 13.88 -14.73 4.90
N LEU A 60 14.50 -14.75 3.72
CA LEU A 60 14.58 -13.63 2.81
C LEU A 60 14.20 -14.13 1.41
N PHE A 61 13.12 -13.57 0.86
CA PHE A 61 12.70 -13.76 -0.52
C PHE A 61 12.93 -12.44 -1.26
N ALA A 62 13.80 -12.45 -2.27
CA ALA A 62 14.09 -11.28 -3.08
C ALA A 62 13.72 -11.55 -4.54
N ARG A 63 13.00 -10.62 -5.14
CA ARG A 63 12.58 -10.67 -6.54
C ARG A 63 12.77 -9.30 -7.18
N LEU A 64 13.45 -9.28 -8.32
CA LEU A 64 13.64 -8.09 -9.14
C LEU A 64 13.07 -8.35 -10.53
N GLU A 65 12.25 -7.41 -10.99
CA GLU A 65 11.65 -7.43 -12.31
C GLU A 65 11.94 -6.13 -13.04
N ASP A 66 11.96 -6.19 -14.37
CA ASP A 66 11.85 -4.97 -15.17
C ASP A 66 10.40 -4.46 -15.25
N LYS A 67 10.22 -3.26 -15.79
CA LYS A 67 8.89 -2.64 -15.93
C LYS A 67 7.89 -3.48 -16.76
N ASN A 68 8.36 -4.44 -17.55
CA ASN A 68 7.50 -5.31 -18.36
C ASN A 68 7.15 -6.62 -17.62
N GLY A 69 7.54 -6.77 -16.35
CA GLY A 69 7.27 -7.95 -15.53
C GLY A 69 8.23 -9.12 -15.80
N ARG A 70 9.32 -8.91 -16.55
CA ARG A 70 10.32 -9.97 -16.72
C ARG A 70 11.19 -10.04 -15.49
N VAL A 71 11.29 -11.25 -14.93
CA VAL A 71 12.15 -11.56 -13.78
C VAL A 71 13.61 -11.49 -14.17
N LEU A 72 14.36 -10.60 -13.52
CA LEU A 72 15.80 -10.45 -13.68
C LEU A 72 16.57 -11.25 -12.61
N TYR A 73 15.99 -11.34 -11.41
CA TYR A 73 16.55 -12.06 -10.26
C TYR A 73 15.43 -12.54 -9.35
N GLU A 74 15.57 -13.74 -8.84
CA GLU A 74 14.72 -14.31 -7.82
C GLU A 74 15.55 -15.28 -6.98
N HIS A 75 15.52 -15.10 -5.66
CA HIS A 75 16.17 -16.00 -4.73
C HIS A 75 15.43 -16.04 -3.40
N CYS A 76 15.43 -17.20 -2.76
CA CYS A 76 14.82 -17.40 -1.46
C CYS A 76 15.75 -18.20 -0.56
N ARG A 77 16.06 -17.65 0.62
CA ARG A 77 16.65 -18.41 1.72
C ARG A 77 15.67 -18.50 2.86
N ILE A 78 15.54 -19.70 3.45
CA ILE A 78 14.61 -19.99 4.55
C ILE A 78 15.41 -20.58 5.70
N ASN A 79 15.19 -20.08 6.92
CA ASN A 79 15.72 -20.68 8.14
C ASN A 79 14.93 -21.96 8.45
N ARG A 80 15.45 -23.10 8.01
CA ARG A 80 14.80 -24.41 8.17
C ARG A 80 14.74 -24.90 9.62
N ASN A 81 15.54 -24.33 10.52
CA ASN A 81 15.44 -24.64 11.95
C ASN A 81 14.19 -23.99 12.56
N LEU A 82 13.80 -22.81 12.06
CA LEU A 82 12.67 -22.04 12.60
C LEU A 82 11.34 -22.39 11.90
N ILE A 83 11.37 -22.56 10.58
CA ILE A 83 10.18 -22.89 9.75
C ILE A 83 10.48 -24.06 8.79
N PRO A 84 10.66 -25.28 9.30
CA PRO A 84 11.18 -26.42 8.52
C PRO A 84 10.31 -26.80 7.31
N LYS A 85 8.99 -26.67 7.44
CA LYS A 85 8.01 -27.17 6.46
C LYS A 85 7.53 -26.13 5.46
N GLU A 86 7.86 -24.85 5.66
CA GLU A 86 7.33 -23.77 4.83
C GLU A 86 7.97 -23.77 3.45
N VAL A 87 7.15 -23.55 2.42
CA VAL A 87 7.62 -23.23 1.07
C VAL A 87 7.29 -21.78 0.85
N ILE A 88 8.31 -20.97 0.56
CA ILE A 88 8.16 -19.53 0.35
C ILE A 88 8.54 -19.24 -1.10
N ASP A 89 7.60 -18.62 -1.80
CA ASP A 89 7.72 -18.23 -3.19
C ASP A 89 6.97 -16.91 -3.45
N LYS A 90 6.98 -16.48 -4.71
CA LYS A 90 6.33 -15.25 -5.17
C LYS A 90 4.82 -15.17 -4.92
N GLN A 91 4.15 -16.29 -4.65
CA GLN A 91 2.72 -16.39 -4.37
C GLN A 91 2.40 -16.54 -2.88
N THR A 92 3.42 -16.60 -2.02
CA THR A 92 3.24 -16.69 -0.58
C THR A 92 2.63 -15.40 -0.05
N TRP A 93 1.55 -15.51 0.74
CA TRP A 93 0.91 -14.37 1.38
C TRP A 93 1.77 -13.84 2.52
N ILE A 94 2.11 -12.55 2.45
CA ILE A 94 2.89 -11.82 3.44
C ILE A 94 2.06 -10.67 3.96
N ARG A 95 2.10 -10.45 5.28
CA ARG A 95 1.55 -9.22 5.88
C ARG A 95 2.44 -8.07 5.49
N ILE A 96 1.89 -7.13 4.72
CA ILE A 96 2.68 -6.03 4.17
C ILE A 96 2.65 -4.78 5.05
N TRP A 97 1.84 -4.78 6.10
CA TRP A 97 1.80 -3.70 7.10
C TRP A 97 1.73 -2.33 6.44
N SER A 98 2.70 -1.47 6.71
CA SER A 98 2.76 -0.09 6.23
C SER A 98 2.80 0.06 4.70
N MET A 99 3.17 -0.98 3.96
CA MET A 99 3.05 -0.99 2.50
C MET A 99 1.60 -0.95 2.01
N SER A 100 0.60 -1.17 2.90
CA SER A 100 -0.83 -0.92 2.62
C SER A 100 -1.11 0.56 2.35
N LYS A 101 -0.31 1.47 2.94
CA LYS A 101 -0.54 2.92 2.89
C LYS A 101 -0.58 3.44 1.47
N ILE A 102 0.40 3.04 0.65
CA ILE A 102 0.48 3.52 -0.73
C ILE A 102 -0.69 2.99 -1.57
N ILE A 103 -1.21 1.79 -1.28
CA ILE A 103 -2.40 1.25 -1.94
C ILE A 103 -3.63 2.09 -1.57
N THR A 104 -3.82 2.37 -0.28
CA THR A 104 -4.91 3.23 0.21
C THR A 104 -4.82 4.64 -0.38
N ILE A 105 -3.64 5.26 -0.37
CA ILE A 105 -3.42 6.59 -0.97
C ILE A 105 -3.71 6.56 -2.48
N THR A 106 -3.37 5.47 -3.16
CA THR A 106 -3.64 5.31 -4.60
C THR A 106 -5.14 5.27 -4.90
N ILE A 107 -5.94 4.57 -4.08
CA ILE A 107 -7.41 4.64 -4.16
C ILE A 107 -7.93 6.04 -3.86
N ILE A 108 -7.36 6.74 -2.88
CA ILE A 108 -7.77 8.10 -2.54
C ILE A 108 -7.50 9.06 -3.69
N MET A 109 -6.34 8.97 -4.34
CA MET A 109 -6.02 9.82 -5.49
C MET A 109 -6.93 9.52 -6.68
N ASP A 110 -7.29 8.26 -6.91
CA ASP A 110 -8.28 7.88 -7.93
C ASP A 110 -9.69 8.42 -7.60
N LEU A 111 -10.09 8.48 -6.32
CA LEU A 111 -11.31 9.18 -5.89
C LEU A 111 -11.21 10.71 -6.02
N VAL A 112 -10.00 11.28 -5.89
CA VAL A 112 -9.77 12.72 -6.11
C VAL A 112 -9.88 13.06 -7.60
N GLU A 113 -9.30 12.25 -8.47
CA GLU A 113 -9.41 12.42 -9.93
C GLU A 113 -10.86 12.29 -10.42
N ASP A 114 -11.64 11.38 -9.85
CA ASP A 114 -13.09 11.25 -10.11
C ASP A 114 -13.93 12.38 -9.46
N GLY A 115 -13.33 13.29 -8.69
CA GLY A 115 -14.01 14.41 -8.02
C GLY A 115 -14.86 14.01 -6.81
N HIS A 116 -14.72 12.78 -6.30
CA HIS A 116 -15.41 12.31 -5.10
C HIS A 116 -14.80 12.88 -3.81
N LEU A 117 -13.51 13.18 -3.81
CA LEU A 117 -12.76 13.74 -2.69
C LEU A 117 -11.92 14.93 -3.14
N HIS A 118 -11.63 15.86 -2.24
CA HIS A 118 -10.59 16.88 -2.46
C HIS A 118 -9.62 16.92 -1.29
N LEU A 119 -8.33 17.08 -1.58
CA LEU A 119 -7.27 16.99 -0.57
C LEU A 119 -7.37 18.05 0.53
N ASP A 120 -7.94 19.21 0.22
CA ASP A 120 -8.06 20.33 1.16
C ASP A 120 -9.41 20.36 1.89
N GLU A 121 -10.26 19.35 1.69
CA GLU A 121 -11.49 19.18 2.47
C GLU A 121 -11.20 18.83 3.92
N PRO A 122 -12.02 19.34 4.87
CA PRO A 122 -11.92 18.95 6.26
C PRO A 122 -12.28 17.48 6.44
N VAL A 123 -11.51 16.76 7.26
CA VAL A 123 -11.80 15.36 7.63
C VAL A 123 -13.18 15.26 8.28
N THR A 124 -13.59 16.27 9.04
CA THR A 124 -14.87 16.31 9.77
C THR A 124 -16.09 16.42 8.87
N LYS A 125 -15.91 16.73 7.57
CA LYS A 125 -16.96 16.55 6.56
C LYS A 125 -17.41 15.09 6.45
N TYR A 126 -16.51 14.14 6.66
CA TYR A 126 -16.75 12.70 6.50
C TYR A 126 -16.82 11.97 7.85
N ILE A 127 -16.07 12.47 8.84
CA ILE A 127 -15.97 11.92 10.19
C ILE A 127 -16.27 13.04 11.21
N PRO A 128 -17.53 13.47 11.36
CA PRO A 128 -17.91 14.56 12.28
C PRO A 128 -17.56 14.28 13.74
N GLU A 129 -17.41 13.02 14.12
CA GLU A 129 -16.95 12.58 15.44
C GLU A 129 -15.57 13.17 15.80
N PHE A 130 -14.78 13.60 14.82
CA PHE A 130 -13.47 14.19 15.03
C PHE A 130 -13.49 15.69 15.37
N ASP A 131 -14.66 16.34 15.38
CA ASP A 131 -14.81 17.72 15.88
C ASP A 131 -14.45 17.84 17.38
N SER A 132 -14.53 16.73 18.13
CA SER A 132 -14.17 16.69 19.55
C SER A 132 -12.69 16.39 19.82
N LEU A 133 -11.86 16.17 18.79
CA LEU A 133 -10.44 15.87 18.98
C LEU A 133 -9.75 17.03 19.70
N GLN A 134 -8.81 16.67 20.57
CA GLN A 134 -7.96 17.60 21.30
C GLN A 134 -6.50 17.27 21.06
N VAL A 135 -5.60 18.24 21.21
CA VAL A 135 -4.15 18.06 21.12
C VAL A 135 -3.58 18.00 22.53
N ALA A 136 -2.74 17.00 22.79
CA ALA A 136 -1.96 16.93 24.02
C ALA A 136 -0.75 17.88 23.92
N VAL A 137 -0.66 18.81 24.88
CA VAL A 137 0.44 19.78 24.99
C VAL A 137 1.01 19.79 26.41
N ASN A 138 2.26 20.18 26.56
CA ASN A 138 2.85 20.38 27.89
C ASN A 138 2.32 21.67 28.56
N GLU A 139 2.79 21.97 29.76
CA GLU A 139 2.38 23.16 30.54
C GLU A 139 2.67 24.50 29.83
N ASN A 140 3.61 24.52 28.87
CA ASN A 140 3.96 25.70 28.07
C ASN A 140 3.20 25.74 26.72
N GLY A 141 2.21 24.86 26.52
CA GLY A 141 1.43 24.80 25.28
C GLY A 141 2.15 24.15 24.09
N VAL A 142 3.29 23.49 24.31
CA VAL A 142 4.03 22.81 23.23
C VAL A 142 3.44 21.40 23.00
N PRO A 143 3.02 21.06 21.78
CA PRO A 143 2.51 19.71 21.47
C PRO A 143 3.51 18.60 21.81
N LEU A 144 3.01 17.53 22.42
CA LEU A 144 3.86 16.43 22.88
C LEU A 144 4.61 15.70 21.74
N GLY A 145 4.11 15.79 20.50
CA GLY A 145 4.83 15.31 19.32
C GLY A 145 6.13 16.06 19.05
N GLN A 146 6.31 17.27 19.62
CA GLN A 146 7.49 18.12 19.41
C GLN A 146 8.50 18.10 20.57
N ILE A 147 8.16 17.48 21.71
CA ILE A 147 9.08 17.44 22.85
C ILE A 147 10.17 16.39 22.63
N GLN A 148 11.40 16.72 23.02
CA GLN A 148 12.53 15.79 22.94
C GLN A 148 12.56 14.84 24.14
N ASN A 149 12.41 15.39 25.35
CA ASN A 149 12.32 14.59 26.56
C ASN A 149 10.94 13.93 26.65
N LYS A 150 10.87 12.62 26.48
CA LYS A 150 9.62 11.85 26.55
C LYS A 150 9.22 11.45 27.98
N ASN A 151 10.14 11.59 28.94
CA ASN A 151 9.92 11.27 30.36
C ASN A 151 9.21 12.43 31.09
N ILE A 152 7.99 12.76 30.65
CA ILE A 152 7.17 13.82 31.24
C ILE A 152 6.12 13.31 32.25
N GLY A 153 6.07 11.98 32.45
CA GLY A 153 4.98 11.33 33.19
C GLY A 153 3.63 11.58 32.51
N CYS A 154 2.60 11.90 33.29
CA CYS A 154 1.25 12.23 32.79
C CYS A 154 0.97 13.74 32.82
N LYS A 155 2.00 14.60 32.74
CA LYS A 155 1.85 16.06 32.85
C LYS A 155 1.60 16.68 31.47
N TYR A 156 0.34 16.71 31.04
CA TYR A 156 -0.10 17.41 29.84
C TYR A 156 -1.47 18.02 30.06
N ILE A 157 -1.84 18.97 29.19
CA ILE A 157 -3.18 19.53 29.09
C ILE A 157 -3.72 19.24 27.69
N LEU A 158 -5.04 19.20 27.58
CA LEU A 158 -5.73 19.02 26.31
C LEU A 158 -6.27 20.37 25.82
N VAL A 159 -5.87 20.73 24.60
CA VAL A 159 -6.31 21.98 23.95
C VAL A 159 -7.04 21.65 22.65
N LYS A 160 -7.90 22.57 22.19
CA LYS A 160 -8.48 22.43 20.85
C LYS A 160 -7.37 22.53 19.79
N PRO A 161 -7.48 21.80 18.66
CA PRO A 161 -6.64 22.06 17.49
C PRO A 161 -6.72 23.53 17.10
N ASP A 162 -5.60 24.12 16.68
CA ASP A 162 -5.50 25.52 16.22
C ASP A 162 -5.74 25.64 14.70
N SER A 163 -5.96 24.52 14.03
CA SER A 163 -6.13 24.40 12.59
C SER A 163 -7.12 23.27 12.26
N ILE A 164 -7.64 23.30 11.03
CA ILE A 164 -8.53 22.28 10.49
C ILE A 164 -7.70 21.10 9.97
N MET A 165 -8.08 19.88 10.35
CA MET A 165 -7.51 18.67 9.78
C MET A 165 -8.08 18.43 8.38
N THR A 166 -7.21 18.35 7.36
CA THR A 166 -7.60 18.07 5.97
C THR A 166 -7.19 16.66 5.55
N LEU A 167 -7.74 16.18 4.43
CA LEU A 167 -7.34 14.89 3.84
C LEU A 167 -5.84 14.88 3.49
N ARG A 168 -5.29 16.02 3.03
CA ARG A 168 -3.85 16.20 2.77
C ARG A 168 -3.01 15.91 4.00
N HIS A 169 -3.45 16.38 5.17
CA HIS A 169 -2.76 16.13 6.44
C HIS A 169 -2.72 14.63 6.79
N LEU A 170 -3.74 13.86 6.42
CA LEU A 170 -3.72 12.41 6.62
C LEU A 170 -2.73 11.71 5.67
N ILE A 171 -2.67 12.13 4.40
CA ILE A 171 -1.75 11.54 3.40
C ILE A 171 -0.29 11.76 3.80
N ASN A 172 0.06 12.99 4.21
CA ASN A 172 1.44 13.36 4.50
C ASN A 172 1.83 13.20 5.97
N HIS A 173 1.01 12.49 6.77
CA HIS A 173 1.26 12.24 8.19
C HIS A 173 1.39 13.52 9.05
N GLN A 174 0.67 14.58 8.70
CA GLN A 174 0.62 15.83 9.47
C GLN A 174 -0.70 16.01 10.25
N ALA A 175 -1.56 14.99 10.34
CA ALA A 175 -2.82 15.09 11.07
C ALA A 175 -2.68 14.90 12.59
N GLY A 176 -1.50 14.51 13.08
CA GLY A 176 -1.21 14.40 14.52
C GLY A 176 -1.57 13.06 15.17
N PHE A 177 -2.07 12.10 14.39
CA PHE A 177 -2.27 10.72 14.85
C PHE A 177 -0.94 9.97 15.01
N TYR A 178 -0.92 9.01 15.92
CA TYR A 178 0.27 8.25 16.32
C TYR A 178 -0.04 6.76 16.54
N TYR A 179 1.01 5.95 16.65
CA TYR A 179 0.98 4.58 17.19
C TYR A 179 1.47 4.59 18.64
N ALA A 180 1.19 3.55 19.43
CA ALA A 180 1.61 3.43 20.84
C ALA A 180 3.13 3.20 21.04
N THR A 181 3.94 3.93 20.29
CA THR A 181 5.41 3.87 20.25
C THR A 181 6.01 5.28 20.34
N THR A 182 5.29 6.22 20.94
CA THR A 182 5.71 7.62 21.06
C THR A 182 6.87 7.80 22.03
N GLY A 183 7.06 6.82 22.93
CA GLY A 183 8.00 6.86 24.04
C GLY A 183 7.49 7.65 25.24
N ILE A 184 6.23 8.12 25.19
CA ILE A 184 5.56 8.80 26.30
C ILE A 184 4.52 7.82 26.87
N ASP A 185 4.89 7.11 27.93
CA ASP A 185 4.11 5.98 28.47
C ASP A 185 2.64 6.29 28.69
N CYS A 186 2.30 7.50 29.17
CA CYS A 186 0.91 7.88 29.42
C CYS A 186 0.08 8.04 28.14
N ILE A 187 0.69 8.56 27.06
CA ILE A 187 0.06 8.78 25.76
C ILE A 187 -0.08 7.45 25.02
N ASP A 188 0.95 6.61 25.09
CA ASP A 188 0.93 5.25 24.53
C ASP A 188 -0.14 4.40 25.24
N SER A 189 -0.19 4.44 26.58
CA SER A 189 -1.18 3.72 27.39
C SER A 189 -2.62 4.13 27.08
N ILE A 190 -2.87 5.40 26.78
CA ILE A 190 -4.21 5.86 26.35
C ILE A 190 -4.62 5.15 25.07
N LEU A 191 -3.76 5.12 24.04
CA LEU A 191 -4.06 4.46 22.78
C LEU A 191 -4.27 2.95 22.97
N VAL A 192 -3.36 2.29 23.70
CA VAL A 192 -3.45 0.86 24.02
C VAL A 192 -4.77 0.54 24.71
N SER A 193 -5.20 1.37 25.68
CA SER A 193 -6.45 1.15 26.43
C SER A 193 -7.71 1.17 25.56
N LYS A 194 -7.64 1.79 24.36
CA LYS A 194 -8.78 1.84 23.43
C LYS A 194 -8.99 0.53 22.67
N ASN A 195 -8.03 -0.40 22.70
CA ASN A 195 -8.11 -1.68 22.00
C ASN A 195 -8.57 -1.49 20.54
N LEU A 196 -7.90 -0.61 19.79
CA LEU A 196 -8.35 -0.17 18.45
C LEU A 196 -8.61 -1.35 17.50
N LEU A 197 -7.81 -2.41 17.59
CA LEU A 197 -7.93 -3.58 16.73
C LEU A 197 -9.06 -4.54 17.11
N GLN A 198 -9.70 -4.32 18.27
CA GLN A 198 -10.92 -5.03 18.68
C GLN A 198 -12.19 -4.28 18.26
N ALA A 199 -12.07 -3.19 17.51
CA ALA A 199 -13.22 -2.52 16.93
C ALA A 199 -14.00 -3.47 16.02
N SER A 200 -15.34 -3.47 16.11
CA SER A 200 -16.17 -4.36 15.27
C SER A 200 -16.11 -3.98 13.80
N ASP A 201 -16.00 -2.68 13.52
CA ASP A 201 -16.03 -2.05 12.20
C ASP A 201 -15.39 -0.66 12.29
N SER A 202 -15.40 0.07 11.17
CA SER A 202 -14.81 1.40 11.07
C SER A 202 -15.51 2.45 11.94
N ASP A 203 -16.81 2.33 12.20
CA ASP A 203 -17.54 3.28 13.04
C ASP A 203 -17.13 3.12 14.52
N ASP A 204 -16.99 1.89 15.00
CA ASP A 204 -16.42 1.63 16.33
C ASP A 204 -14.97 2.14 16.42
N LEU A 205 -14.15 1.93 15.38
CA LEU A 205 -12.77 2.44 15.35
C LEU A 205 -12.71 3.97 15.39
N ILE A 206 -13.57 4.66 14.63
CA ILE A 206 -13.71 6.13 14.66
C ILE A 206 -14.04 6.58 16.08
N ASN A 207 -15.06 5.98 16.70
CA ASN A 207 -15.50 6.36 18.04
C ASN A 207 -14.39 6.19 19.08
N ARG A 208 -13.59 5.12 18.96
CA ARG A 208 -12.42 4.91 19.83
C ARG A 208 -11.35 5.97 19.61
N LEU A 209 -11.00 6.25 18.35
CA LEU A 209 -9.98 7.23 17.98
C LEU A 209 -10.38 8.67 18.37
N ALA A 210 -11.66 9.01 18.31
CA ALA A 210 -12.17 10.33 18.74
C ALA A 210 -11.89 10.62 20.23
N THR A 211 -11.61 9.59 21.04
CA THR A 211 -11.26 9.72 22.47
C THR A 211 -9.76 9.73 22.76
N VAL A 212 -8.92 9.65 21.73
CA VAL A 212 -7.46 9.69 21.83
C VAL A 212 -7.01 11.10 21.43
N PRO A 213 -6.19 11.80 22.24
CA PRO A 213 -5.70 13.12 21.85
C PRO A 213 -4.77 13.01 20.64
N LEU A 214 -4.63 14.06 19.86
CA LEU A 214 -3.58 14.19 18.84
C LEU A 214 -2.26 14.59 19.51
N LEU A 215 -1.14 14.15 18.93
CA LEU A 215 0.20 14.57 19.38
C LEU A 215 0.65 15.91 18.82
N LEU A 216 0.03 16.36 17.73
CA LEU A 216 0.34 17.59 17.02
C LEU A 216 -0.94 18.25 16.57
N HIS A 217 -0.89 19.57 16.43
CA HIS A 217 -1.89 20.30 15.67
C HIS A 217 -1.86 19.86 14.20
N PRO A 218 -3.02 19.69 13.54
CA PRO A 218 -3.06 19.31 12.13
C PRO A 218 -2.28 20.27 11.23
N GLY A 219 -1.55 19.74 10.25
CA GLY A 219 -0.75 20.53 9.31
C GLY A 219 0.57 21.08 9.86
N SER A 220 0.86 20.90 11.15
CA SER A 220 2.05 21.50 11.77
C SER A 220 3.37 20.79 11.40
N LYS A 221 3.49 19.49 11.71
CA LYS A 221 4.69 18.68 11.47
C LYS A 221 4.33 17.24 11.15
N TYR A 222 5.26 16.55 10.49
CA TYR A 222 5.17 15.12 10.23
C TYR A 222 5.23 14.32 11.54
N TYR A 223 4.30 13.38 11.73
CA TYR A 223 4.33 12.35 12.77
C TYR A 223 3.70 11.06 12.26
N TYR A 224 4.47 9.98 12.29
CA TYR A 224 4.02 8.69 11.77
C TYR A 224 3.01 8.02 12.72
N GLY A 225 1.94 7.46 12.16
CA GLY A 225 0.80 6.99 12.95
C GLY A 225 -0.37 6.50 12.10
N THR A 226 -1.53 6.36 12.72
CA THR A 226 -2.78 5.83 12.13
C THR A 226 -3.45 6.75 11.08
N ASN A 227 -2.78 7.81 10.65
CA ASN A 227 -3.22 8.78 9.65
C ASN A 227 -3.82 8.12 8.40
N THR A 228 -3.14 7.13 7.80
CA THR A 228 -3.65 6.45 6.59
C THR A 228 -4.79 5.48 6.87
N THR A 229 -4.91 4.98 8.11
CA THR A 229 -6.08 4.19 8.54
C THR A 229 -7.30 5.09 8.63
N VAL A 230 -7.16 6.29 9.19
CA VAL A 230 -8.22 7.33 9.14
C VAL A 230 -8.56 7.71 7.70
N LEU A 231 -7.56 7.86 6.83
CA LEU A 231 -7.79 8.15 5.42
C LEU A 231 -8.64 7.06 4.73
N GLY A 232 -8.40 5.79 5.07
CA GLY A 232 -9.24 4.67 4.63
C GLY A 232 -10.70 4.83 5.06
N MET A 233 -10.95 5.19 6.33
CA MET A 233 -12.29 5.41 6.86
C MET A 233 -13.01 6.61 6.21
N VAL A 234 -12.25 7.66 5.85
CA VAL A 234 -12.78 8.78 5.05
C VAL A 234 -13.29 8.27 3.69
N ALA A 235 -12.52 7.41 2.99
CA ALA A 235 -12.96 6.84 1.72
C ALA A 235 -14.24 6.00 1.88
N GLU A 236 -14.34 5.25 2.98
CA GLU A 236 -15.54 4.47 3.27
C GLU A 236 -16.76 5.37 3.47
N ARG A 237 -16.64 6.39 4.33
CA ARG A 237 -17.73 7.35 4.59
C ARG A 237 -18.10 8.16 3.35
N ALA A 238 -17.14 8.51 2.50
CA ALA A 238 -17.39 9.29 1.28
C ALA A 238 -18.12 8.49 0.19
N THR A 239 -17.94 7.17 0.15
CA THR A 239 -18.46 6.32 -0.94
C THR A 239 -19.57 5.37 -0.51
N GLY A 240 -19.71 5.10 0.79
CA GLY A 240 -20.59 4.08 1.33
C GLY A 240 -20.10 2.64 1.10
N LEU A 241 -18.91 2.45 0.53
CA LEU A 241 -18.29 1.14 0.31
C LEU A 241 -17.21 0.88 1.36
N SER A 242 -17.05 -0.36 1.81
CA SER A 242 -15.90 -0.71 2.64
C SER A 242 -14.58 -0.54 1.88
N LEU A 243 -13.49 -0.28 2.61
CA LEU A 243 -12.16 -0.06 2.02
C LEU A 243 -11.69 -1.30 1.27
N LYS A 244 -12.00 -2.49 1.80
CA LYS A 244 -11.81 -3.75 1.09
C LYS A 244 -12.46 -3.71 -0.30
N ASN A 245 -13.73 -3.34 -0.37
CA ASN A 245 -14.48 -3.33 -1.63
C ASN A 245 -14.01 -2.21 -2.57
N LEU A 246 -13.66 -1.03 -2.04
CA LEU A 246 -13.07 0.05 -2.84
C LEU A 246 -11.80 -0.42 -3.54
N VAL A 247 -10.86 -1.00 -2.80
CA VAL A 247 -9.60 -1.51 -3.36
C VAL A 247 -9.88 -2.66 -4.35
N GLU A 248 -10.77 -3.59 -4.01
CA GLU A 248 -11.12 -4.73 -4.86
C GLU A 248 -11.76 -4.31 -6.20
N ILE A 249 -12.73 -3.41 -6.16
CA ILE A 249 -13.48 -2.97 -7.34
C ILE A 249 -12.62 -2.05 -8.21
N ARG A 250 -12.05 -1.00 -7.60
CA ARG A 250 -11.42 0.10 -8.34
C ARG A 250 -10.01 -0.23 -8.81
N LEU A 251 -9.25 -1.00 -8.03
CA LEU A 251 -7.86 -1.35 -8.34
C LEU A 251 -7.72 -2.78 -8.86
N PHE A 252 -8.05 -3.78 -8.03
CA PHE A 252 -7.69 -5.17 -8.34
C PHE A 252 -8.46 -5.73 -9.54
N SER A 253 -9.78 -5.64 -9.51
CA SER A 253 -10.65 -6.18 -10.55
C SER A 253 -10.48 -5.39 -11.84
N ARG A 254 -10.39 -4.06 -11.74
CA ARG A 254 -10.17 -3.18 -12.89
C ARG A 254 -8.86 -3.51 -13.61
N LEU A 255 -7.75 -3.63 -12.88
CA LEU A 255 -6.42 -3.83 -13.47
C LEU A 255 -5.99 -5.30 -13.59
N ASN A 256 -6.84 -6.25 -13.16
CA ASN A 256 -6.53 -7.68 -13.09
C ASN A 256 -5.27 -7.97 -12.25
N ILE A 257 -5.12 -7.26 -11.13
CA ILE A 257 -4.06 -7.52 -10.16
C ILE A 257 -4.53 -8.63 -9.23
N LYS A 258 -3.74 -9.70 -9.17
CA LYS A 258 -3.91 -10.79 -8.20
C LYS A 258 -2.91 -10.61 -7.07
N GLY A 259 -3.09 -11.28 -5.95
CA GLY A 259 -2.06 -11.27 -4.90
C GLY A 259 -2.10 -10.05 -3.97
N LEU A 260 -3.24 -9.36 -3.85
CA LEU A 260 -3.47 -8.29 -2.86
C LEU A 260 -4.86 -8.46 -2.26
N LYS A 261 -5.02 -8.31 -0.94
CA LYS A 261 -6.32 -8.33 -0.24
C LYS A 261 -6.22 -7.95 1.24
N TYR A 262 -7.38 -7.69 1.85
CA TYR A 262 -7.52 -7.56 3.31
C TYR A 262 -7.83 -8.88 4.01
N ASN A 263 -8.74 -9.70 3.47
CA ASN A 263 -9.14 -10.96 4.11
C ASN A 263 -8.58 -12.15 3.33
N LEU A 264 -8.11 -13.17 4.04
CA LEU A 264 -7.80 -14.47 3.49
C LEU A 264 -9.09 -15.20 3.10
N SER A 265 -8.99 -16.01 2.05
CA SER A 265 -9.99 -17.00 1.67
C SER A 265 -9.82 -18.26 2.53
N LYS A 266 -10.89 -19.07 2.58
CA LYS A 266 -10.86 -20.35 3.30
C LYS A 266 -9.73 -21.24 2.77
N GLY A 267 -8.86 -21.70 3.67
CA GLY A 267 -7.74 -22.59 3.36
C GLY A 267 -6.41 -21.89 3.08
N GLU A 268 -6.40 -20.57 2.95
CA GLU A 268 -5.16 -19.81 2.89
C GLU A 268 -4.61 -19.55 4.29
N THR A 269 -3.29 -19.57 4.40
CA THR A 269 -2.58 -19.37 5.66
C THR A 269 -1.53 -18.27 5.52
N LEU A 270 -1.15 -17.70 6.65
CA LEU A 270 -0.02 -16.78 6.75
C LEU A 270 1.06 -17.43 7.60
N LEU A 271 2.31 -17.06 7.32
CA LEU A 271 3.43 -17.36 8.19
C LEU A 271 3.16 -16.84 9.62
N PRO A 272 3.76 -17.44 10.66
CA PRO A 272 3.68 -16.90 12.01
C PRO A 272 4.31 -15.51 12.07
N TYR A 273 4.04 -14.80 13.16
CA TYR A 273 4.79 -13.59 13.48
C TYR A 273 6.15 -13.98 14.07
N PHE A 274 7.16 -13.19 13.76
CA PHE A 274 8.52 -13.39 14.26
C PHE A 274 8.96 -12.15 15.03
N THR A 275 9.85 -12.33 15.99
CA THR A 275 10.45 -11.25 16.77
C THR A 275 11.93 -11.51 16.99
N GLY A 276 12.66 -10.43 17.29
CA GLY A 276 14.03 -10.43 17.80
C GLY A 276 14.18 -9.53 19.02
N ILE A 277 13.10 -9.26 19.75
CA ILE A 277 13.07 -8.29 20.86
C ILE A 277 14.07 -8.60 21.99
N ASP A 278 14.37 -9.88 22.20
CA ASP A 278 15.36 -10.39 23.17
C ASP A 278 16.69 -10.74 22.50
N SER A 279 16.98 -10.16 21.33
CA SER A 279 18.15 -10.46 20.48
C SER A 279 18.20 -11.91 19.97
N ILE A 280 17.08 -12.64 20.03
CA ILE A 280 16.96 -14.01 19.52
C ILE A 280 15.82 -14.05 18.50
N LEU A 281 16.10 -14.48 17.27
CA LEU A 281 15.06 -14.70 16.28
C LEU A 281 14.20 -15.91 16.67
N ARG A 282 12.91 -15.67 16.88
CA ARG A 282 11.92 -16.70 17.20
C ARG A 282 10.53 -16.31 16.76
N ILE A 283 9.59 -17.25 16.90
CA ILE A 283 8.16 -16.94 16.79
C ILE A 283 7.80 -15.94 17.90
N ALA A 284 7.08 -14.88 17.52
CA ALA A 284 6.61 -13.86 18.44
C ALA A 284 5.54 -14.45 19.36
N ARG A 285 5.63 -14.09 20.65
CA ARG A 285 4.60 -14.36 21.64
C ARG A 285 3.53 -13.26 21.56
N LYS A 286 2.33 -13.56 22.06
CA LYS A 286 1.25 -12.58 22.11
C LYS A 286 1.71 -11.34 22.88
N GLY A 287 1.49 -10.16 22.30
CA GLY A 287 1.84 -8.88 22.91
C GLY A 287 3.24 -8.35 22.61
N GLU A 288 4.08 -9.05 21.86
CA GLU A 288 5.46 -8.59 21.57
C GLU A 288 5.59 -7.66 20.36
N LEU A 289 4.52 -7.43 19.58
CA LEU A 289 4.51 -6.60 18.37
C LEU A 289 3.51 -5.47 18.52
N ASP A 290 3.72 -4.59 19.50
CA ASP A 290 2.68 -3.82 20.16
C ASP A 290 2.47 -2.38 19.65
N ILE A 291 2.54 -2.17 18.34
CA ILE A 291 2.34 -0.83 17.75
C ILE A 291 0.94 -0.23 18.06
N PHE A 292 -0.04 -1.09 18.34
CA PHE A 292 -1.41 -0.73 18.74
C PHE A 292 -1.73 -1.15 20.18
N GLY A 293 -0.74 -1.64 20.94
CA GLY A 293 -0.97 -2.55 22.05
C GLY A 293 -0.90 -4.01 21.61
N PRO A 294 -1.41 -4.97 22.40
CA PRO A 294 -1.04 -6.38 22.27
C PRO A 294 -1.64 -7.13 21.07
N ASP A 295 -2.63 -6.54 20.42
CA ASP A 295 -3.35 -7.14 19.30
C ASP A 295 -2.74 -6.76 17.96
N LEU A 296 -3.06 -7.55 16.92
CA LEU A 296 -2.57 -7.37 15.55
C LEU A 296 -3.74 -7.44 14.57
N PRO A 297 -3.63 -6.85 13.37
CA PRO A 297 -4.71 -6.89 12.38
C PRO A 297 -5.17 -8.32 12.08
N PHE A 298 -6.48 -8.51 11.97
CA PHE A 298 -7.08 -9.80 11.64
C PHE A 298 -7.31 -9.92 10.12
N TYR A 299 -7.07 -11.11 9.58
CA TYR A 299 -7.21 -11.39 8.15
C TYR A 299 -8.24 -12.50 7.88
N ARG A 300 -9.12 -12.78 8.86
CA ARG A 300 -10.13 -13.84 8.74
C ARG A 300 -11.22 -13.46 7.71
N PRO A 301 -11.86 -14.43 7.03
CA PRO A 301 -12.86 -14.13 5.99
C PRO A 301 -13.99 -13.20 6.44
N ASP A 302 -14.43 -13.30 7.69
CA ASP A 302 -15.51 -12.54 8.32
C ASP A 302 -15.09 -11.18 8.88
N ASN A 303 -13.81 -10.81 8.80
CA ASN A 303 -13.31 -9.53 9.29
C ASN A 303 -13.98 -8.35 8.57
N GLN A 304 -14.46 -7.37 9.33
CA GLN A 304 -15.13 -6.15 8.84
C GLN A 304 -14.30 -4.88 9.06
N LEU A 305 -13.16 -4.97 9.74
CA LEU A 305 -12.28 -3.84 10.01
C LEU A 305 -11.10 -3.82 9.05
N TYR A 306 -11.02 -2.82 8.17
CA TYR A 306 -10.02 -2.74 7.10
C TYR A 306 -9.09 -1.54 7.31
N LEU A 307 -7.91 -1.78 7.89
CA LEU A 307 -6.99 -0.70 8.22
C LEU A 307 -6.20 -0.24 6.99
N GLY A 308 -6.44 0.99 6.55
CA GLY A 308 -5.75 1.58 5.39
C GLY A 308 -4.23 1.69 5.55
N GLY A 309 -3.73 1.72 6.78
CA GLY A 309 -2.31 1.85 7.05
C GLY A 309 -1.54 0.54 7.26
N GLU A 310 -2.20 -0.57 7.60
CA GLU A 310 -1.52 -1.78 8.10
C GLU A 310 -2.19 -3.10 7.69
N GLY A 311 -3.43 -3.07 7.21
CA GLY A 311 -4.33 -4.22 7.23
C GLY A 311 -4.24 -5.16 6.04
N MET A 312 -3.36 -4.93 5.07
CA MET A 312 -3.30 -5.75 3.86
C MET A 312 -2.27 -6.87 3.94
N VAL A 313 -2.56 -7.92 3.18
CA VAL A 313 -1.61 -8.95 2.77
C VAL A 313 -1.36 -8.88 1.27
N ALA A 314 -0.15 -9.23 0.87
CA ALA A 314 0.24 -9.31 -0.52
C ALA A 314 1.08 -10.54 -0.81
N THR A 315 1.13 -10.93 -2.07
CA THR A 315 2.18 -11.77 -2.63
C THR A 315 3.22 -10.88 -3.30
N ALA A 316 4.44 -11.39 -3.53
CA ALA A 316 5.46 -10.61 -4.23
C ALA A 316 5.03 -10.27 -5.67
N ASP A 317 4.40 -11.23 -6.36
CA ASP A 317 3.84 -11.01 -7.70
C ASP A 317 2.79 -9.90 -7.68
N GLY A 318 1.84 -9.94 -6.74
CA GLY A 318 0.75 -8.96 -6.67
C GLY A 318 1.23 -7.56 -6.32
N TYR A 319 2.21 -7.45 -5.42
CA TYR A 319 2.78 -6.15 -5.09
C TYR A 319 3.64 -5.60 -6.25
N ALA A 320 4.37 -6.46 -6.97
CA ALA A 320 5.10 -6.05 -8.18
C ALA A 320 4.16 -5.55 -9.27
N ASP A 321 3.02 -6.22 -9.49
CA ASP A 321 1.97 -5.76 -10.40
C ASP A 321 1.44 -4.38 -10.01
N PHE A 322 1.17 -4.15 -8.73
CA PHE A 322 0.76 -2.84 -8.23
C PHE A 322 1.82 -1.76 -8.47
N LEU A 323 3.09 -2.03 -8.16
CA LEU A 323 4.17 -1.06 -8.39
C LEU A 323 4.34 -0.72 -9.88
N ARG A 324 4.05 -1.67 -10.78
CA ARG A 324 4.14 -1.44 -12.23
C ARG A 324 3.14 -0.39 -12.75
N ILE A 325 2.07 -0.10 -12.02
CA ILE A 325 1.17 1.04 -12.34
C ILE A 325 1.96 2.34 -12.45
N PHE A 326 2.83 2.61 -11.46
CA PHE A 326 3.61 3.85 -11.43
C PHE A 326 4.75 3.86 -12.44
N LEU A 327 5.33 2.69 -12.74
CA LEU A 327 6.36 2.57 -13.78
C LEU A 327 5.84 2.78 -15.20
N HIS A 328 4.51 2.72 -15.37
CA HIS A 328 3.80 2.98 -16.62
C HIS A 328 2.87 4.21 -16.50
N ASN A 329 3.23 5.19 -15.66
CA ASN A 329 2.55 6.48 -15.53
C ASN A 329 1.03 6.34 -15.33
N GLY A 330 0.64 5.53 -14.34
CA GLY A 330 -0.75 5.32 -13.94
C GLY A 330 -1.49 4.24 -14.74
N LYS A 331 -0.79 3.40 -15.53
CA LYS A 331 -1.41 2.35 -16.36
C LYS A 331 -0.91 0.95 -16.01
N LEU A 332 -1.78 -0.05 -16.20
CA LEU A 332 -1.41 -1.46 -16.19
C LEU A 332 -2.39 -2.26 -17.07
N ASN A 333 -1.90 -3.27 -17.80
CA ASN A 333 -2.74 -4.13 -18.65
C ASN A 333 -3.66 -3.32 -19.59
N ASP A 334 -3.09 -2.33 -20.27
CA ASP A 334 -3.76 -1.38 -21.20
C ASP A 334 -4.89 -0.54 -20.59
N LYS A 335 -5.01 -0.54 -19.26
CA LYS A 335 -6.02 0.25 -18.53
C LYS A 335 -5.35 1.36 -17.75
N ARG A 336 -5.88 2.58 -17.89
CA ARG A 336 -5.51 3.71 -17.04
C ARG A 336 -6.24 3.61 -15.71
N PHE A 337 -5.48 3.82 -14.64
CA PHE A 337 -5.95 3.89 -13.27
C PHE A 337 -5.81 5.31 -12.71
N LEU A 338 -4.61 5.90 -12.76
CA LEU A 338 -4.36 7.29 -12.40
C LEU A 338 -3.93 8.09 -13.64
N ASP A 339 -4.19 9.39 -13.63
CA ASP A 339 -3.60 10.34 -14.56
C ASP A 339 -2.11 10.58 -14.24
N GLU A 340 -1.38 11.15 -15.21
CA GLU A 340 0.08 11.33 -15.13
C GLU A 340 0.50 12.57 -14.33
#